data_AF-A0A954NK94-F1
#
_entry.id   AF-A0A954NK94-F1
#
_cell.length_a   1.000
_cell.length_b   1.000
_cell.length_c   1.000
_cell.angle_alpha   90.00
_cell.angle_beta   90.00
_cell.angle_gamma   90.00
#
_symmetry.space_group_name_H-M   'P 1'
#
loop_
_entity.id
_entity.type
_entity.pdbx_description
1 polymer ?
#
loop_
_entity_poly.entity_id
_entity_poly.type
_entity_poly.pdbx_seq_one_letter_code
_entity_poly.pdbx_strand_id
1 'polypeptide(L)'
;DTDYAAKGQAALDALGRDDIDVVCVHIEAPDEASHEGRADAKIEALERIDSEIVGPLWAEAQRRGDTRVLVSPDHPTPIRLKTHSHGMVPFVLAGSGVESGKFASYDEAVADASPHVFAEGWKLMQRVLG
;
A
#
# COMPACT_ATOMS: atom_id res chain seq x y z
N ASP A 1 0.41 17.08 8.85
CA ASP A 1 -0.69 16.60 9.73
C ASP A 1 -1.68 15.85 8.84
N THR A 2 -1.71 14.52 8.92
CA THR A 2 -2.61 13.66 8.14
C THR A 2 -3.52 12.92 9.11
N ASP A 3 -4.83 13.01 8.88
CA ASP A 3 -5.81 12.18 9.58
C ASP A 3 -5.97 10.85 8.82
N TYR A 4 -5.23 9.83 9.26
CA TYR A 4 -5.20 8.52 8.60
C TYR A 4 -6.53 7.79 8.79
N ALA A 5 -7.09 7.81 10.01
CA ALA A 5 -8.42 7.26 10.30
C ALA A 5 -9.51 7.87 9.42
N ALA A 6 -9.52 9.19 9.21
CA ALA A 6 -10.50 9.83 8.34
C ALA A 6 -10.36 9.36 6.87
N LYS A 7 -9.13 9.19 6.37
CA LYS A 7 -8.89 8.61 5.04
C LYS A 7 -9.33 7.15 4.95
N GLY A 8 -9.04 6.35 5.97
CA GLY A 8 -9.47 4.95 6.05
C GLY A 8 -11.00 4.83 6.06
N GLN A 9 -11.68 5.65 6.86
CA GLN A 9 -13.14 5.69 6.91
C GLN A 9 -13.75 6.12 5.57
N ALA A 10 -13.22 7.18 4.95
CA ALA A 10 -13.68 7.60 3.62
C ALA A 10 -13.51 6.52 2.56
N ALA A 11 -12.44 5.73 2.64
CA ALA A 11 -12.21 4.61 1.73
C ALA A 11 -13.19 3.45 1.97
N LEU A 12 -13.51 3.13 3.23
CA LEU A 12 -14.53 2.15 3.60
C LEU A 12 -15.92 2.57 3.12
N ASP A 13 -16.28 3.84 3.33
CA ASP A 13 -17.56 4.40 2.87
C ASP A 13 -17.68 4.34 1.34
N ALA A 14 -16.60 4.65 0.62
CA ALA A 14 -16.55 4.56 -0.83
C ALA A 14 -16.67 3.11 -1.32
N LEU A 15 -15.97 2.16 -0.70
CA LEU A 15 -16.09 0.73 -1.00
C LEU A 15 -17.52 0.22 -0.71
N GLY A 16 -18.22 0.85 0.24
CA GLY A 16 -19.63 0.64 0.57
C GLY A 16 -20.64 0.93 -0.54
N ARG A 17 -20.23 1.64 -1.59
CA ARG A 17 -21.14 2.11 -2.63
C ARG A 17 -21.17 1.17 -3.83
N ASP A 18 -22.37 0.84 -4.29
CA ASP A 18 -22.59 -0.06 -5.43
C ASP A 18 -22.14 0.54 -6.79
N ASP A 19 -21.90 1.86 -6.86
CA ASP A 19 -21.45 2.56 -8.06
C ASP A 19 -19.93 2.79 -8.12
N ILE A 20 -19.16 2.19 -7.21
CA ILE A 20 -17.70 2.35 -7.12
C ILE A 20 -17.03 0.97 -7.22
N ASP A 21 -16.30 0.75 -8.32
CA ASP A 21 -15.54 -0.48 -8.54
C ASP A 21 -14.11 -0.44 -7.98
N VAL A 22 -13.52 0.76 -7.88
CA VAL A 22 -12.12 0.96 -7.47
C VAL A 22 -12.00 2.16 -6.53
N VAL A 23 -11.32 1.96 -5.41
CA VAL A 23 -10.97 3.01 -4.44
C VAL A 23 -9.44 3.13 -4.41
N CYS A 24 -8.92 4.34 -4.58
CA CYS A 24 -7.50 4.64 -4.46
C CYS A 24 -7.27 5.54 -3.24
N VAL A 25 -6.40 5.10 -2.32
CA VAL A 25 -6.03 5.85 -1.11
C VAL A 25 -4.58 6.29 -1.22
N HIS A 26 -4.36 7.59 -1.32
CA HIS A 26 -3.03 8.20 -1.43
C HIS A 26 -2.59 8.84 -0.11
N ILE A 27 -1.33 8.61 0.28
CA ILE A 27 -0.79 9.01 1.58
C ILE A 27 0.65 9.53 1.40
N GLU A 28 0.83 10.83 1.64
CA GLU A 28 2.09 11.55 1.39
C GLU A 28 3.10 11.43 2.54
N ALA A 29 2.62 11.27 3.78
CA ALA A 29 3.41 11.46 4.99
C ALA A 29 4.73 10.63 5.07
N PRO A 30 4.82 9.37 4.59
CA PRO A 30 6.10 8.65 4.56
C PRO A 30 7.16 9.31 3.66
N ASP A 31 6.76 10.00 2.60
CA ASP A 31 7.65 10.70 1.68
C ASP A 31 8.17 12.00 2.29
N GLU A 32 7.28 12.83 2.86
CA GLU A 32 7.64 14.04 3.61
C GLU A 32 8.66 13.74 4.72
N ALA A 33 8.41 12.69 5.52
CA ALA A 33 9.33 12.27 6.57
C ALA A 33 10.70 11.85 6.00
N SER A 34 10.72 11.25 4.80
CA SER A 34 11.95 10.87 4.12
C SER A 34 12.73 12.09 3.64
N HIS A 35 12.07 13.10 3.08
CA HIS A 35 12.67 14.38 2.69
C HIS A 35 13.25 15.15 3.87
N GLU A 36 12.61 15.10 5.04
CA GLU A 36 13.16 15.70 6.26
C GLU A 36 14.34 14.89 6.83
N GLY A 37 14.46 13.62 6.43
CA GLY A 37 15.44 12.68 6.98
C GLY A 37 15.05 12.16 8.37
N ARG A 38 13.75 12.12 8.66
CA ARG A 38 13.18 11.70 9.95
C ARG A 38 12.72 10.24 9.90
N ALA A 39 13.60 9.33 10.32
CA ALA A 39 13.29 7.91 10.37
C ALA A 39 12.18 7.56 11.36
N ASP A 40 12.19 8.22 12.51
CA ASP A 40 11.14 8.10 13.53
C ASP A 40 9.76 8.44 12.96
N ALA A 41 9.64 9.58 12.28
CA ALA A 41 8.38 10.01 11.67
C ALA A 41 7.94 9.10 10.51
N LYS A 42 8.89 8.57 9.72
CA LYS A 42 8.57 7.63 8.64
C LYS A 42 8.02 6.31 9.20
N ILE A 43 8.62 5.79 10.27
CA ILE A 43 8.15 4.57 10.95
C ILE A 43 6.76 4.80 11.52
N GLU A 44 6.56 5.90 12.27
CA GLU A 44 5.24 6.26 12.83
C GLU A 44 4.19 6.36 11.71
N ALA A 45 4.51 7.00 10.60
CA ALA A 45 3.61 7.09 9.46
C ALA A 45 3.23 5.71 8.92
N LEU A 46 4.20 4.80 8.71
CA LEU A 46 3.93 3.45 8.22
C LEU A 46 3.06 2.63 9.19
N GLU A 47 3.30 2.72 10.51
CA GLU A 47 2.50 2.03 11.53
C GLU A 47 1.05 2.55 11.58
N ARG A 48 0.87 3.86 11.41
CA ARG A 48 -0.46 4.48 11.33
C ARG A 48 -1.19 4.12 10.04
N ILE A 49 -0.49 4.04 8.91
CA ILE A 49 -1.05 3.53 7.65
C ILE A 49 -1.51 2.10 7.81
N ASP A 50 -0.70 1.24 8.43
CA ASP A 50 -1.05 -0.15 8.66
C ASP A 50 -2.30 -0.28 9.54
N SER A 51 -2.32 0.38 10.70
CA SER A 51 -3.39 0.23 11.69
C SER A 51 -4.68 1.00 11.37
N GLU A 52 -4.60 2.18 10.77
CA GLU A 52 -5.76 3.06 10.54
C GLU A 52 -6.33 2.96 9.12
N ILE A 53 -5.60 2.39 8.15
CA ILE A 53 -6.02 2.32 6.74
C ILE A 53 -5.98 0.89 6.22
N VAL A 54 -4.80 0.26 6.16
CA VAL A 54 -4.65 -1.07 5.52
C VAL A 54 -5.39 -2.14 6.30
N GLY A 55 -5.24 -2.19 7.62
CA GLY A 55 -5.90 -3.15 8.50
C GLY A 55 -7.43 -3.12 8.38
N PRO A 56 -8.09 -1.95 8.55
CA PRO A 56 -9.53 -1.82 8.36
C PRO A 56 -10.02 -2.20 6.95
N LEU A 57 -9.32 -1.73 5.90
CA LEU A 57 -9.68 -2.08 4.51
C LEU A 57 -9.51 -3.57 4.22
N TRP A 58 -8.48 -4.20 4.79
CA TRP A 58 -8.27 -5.64 4.66
C TRP A 58 -9.32 -6.46 5.40
N ALA A 59 -9.73 -6.04 6.60
CA ALA A 59 -10.82 -6.67 7.33
C ALA A 59 -12.14 -6.61 6.54
N GLU A 60 -12.44 -5.46 5.92
CA GLU A 60 -13.62 -5.30 5.08
C GLU A 60 -13.53 -6.13 3.78
N ALA A 61 -12.37 -6.14 3.11
CA ALA A 61 -12.16 -6.95 1.92
C ALA A 61 -12.36 -8.45 2.19
N GLN A 62 -11.87 -8.95 3.33
CA GLN A 62 -12.11 -10.33 3.77
C GLN A 62 -13.59 -10.60 4.06
N ARG A 63 -14.30 -9.64 4.68
CA ARG A 63 -15.73 -9.76 4.97
C ARG A 63 -16.56 -9.88 3.70
N ARG A 64 -16.19 -9.16 2.64
CA ARG A 64 -16.88 -9.19 1.34
C ARG A 64 -16.55 -10.42 0.51
N GLY A 65 -15.28 -10.84 0.50
CA GLY A 65 -14.81 -12.04 -0.23
C GLY A 65 -14.65 -11.87 -1.75
N ASP A 66 -15.08 -10.75 -2.31
CA ASP A 66 -14.98 -10.39 -3.74
C ASP A 66 -13.98 -9.24 -4.01
N THR A 67 -13.37 -8.71 -2.96
CA THR A 67 -12.50 -7.53 -3.04
C THR A 67 -11.02 -7.92 -3.08
N ARG A 68 -10.22 -7.16 -3.82
CA ARG A 68 -8.75 -7.23 -3.83
C ARG A 68 -8.17 -5.97 -3.20
N VAL A 69 -7.03 -6.11 -2.51
CA VAL A 69 -6.29 -5.00 -1.90
C VAL A 69 -4.87 -4.99 -2.46
N LEU A 70 -4.45 -3.86 -3.02
CA LEU A 70 -3.09 -3.59 -3.44
C LEU A 70 -2.48 -2.52 -2.54
N VAL A 71 -1.29 -2.78 -1.99
CA VAL A 71 -0.48 -1.78 -1.28
C VAL A 71 0.86 -1.66 -1.99
N SER A 72 1.27 -0.44 -2.33
CA SER A 72 2.54 -0.13 -2.98
C SER A 72 2.86 1.36 -2.77
N PRO A 73 4.11 1.73 -2.46
CA PRO A 73 4.62 3.07 -2.74
C PRO A 73 4.63 3.30 -4.26
N ASP A 74 4.73 4.55 -4.68
CA ASP A 74 4.89 4.95 -6.07
C ASP A 74 6.38 5.12 -6.45
N HIS A 75 7.23 5.53 -5.50
CA HIS A 75 8.68 5.59 -5.68
C HIS A 75 9.50 5.40 -4.39
N PRO A 76 10.80 5.05 -4.50
CA PRO A 76 11.70 5.04 -3.37
C PRO A 76 12.21 6.45 -3.02
N THR A 77 12.00 6.85 -1.77
CA THR A 77 12.60 8.06 -1.17
C THR A 77 13.45 7.66 0.05
N PRO A 78 14.72 7.27 -0.13
CA PRO A 78 15.57 6.83 0.97
C PRO A 78 15.91 7.98 1.91
N ILE A 79 15.76 7.75 3.22
CA ILE A 79 16.01 8.74 4.28
C ILE A 79 17.42 9.35 4.17
N ARG A 80 18.43 8.54 3.81
CA ARG A 80 19.81 9.01 3.66
C ARG A 80 19.99 9.99 2.49
N LEU A 81 19.15 9.89 1.47
CA LEU A 81 19.20 10.72 0.27
C LEU A 81 18.31 11.96 0.39
N LYS A 82 17.23 11.90 1.20
CA LYS A 82 16.26 12.99 1.38
C LYS A 82 15.64 13.48 0.06
N THR A 83 15.64 12.64 -0.95
CA THR A 83 15.13 12.92 -2.28
C THR A 83 14.74 11.62 -2.95
N HIS A 84 13.92 11.71 -3.99
CA HIS A 84 13.49 10.55 -4.76
C HIS A 84 14.70 9.89 -5.41
N SER A 85 14.63 8.58 -5.54
CA SER A 85 15.62 7.78 -6.23
C SER A 85 14.94 6.83 -7.20
N HIS A 86 15.69 6.36 -8.19
CA HIS A 86 15.19 5.33 -9.09
C HIS A 86 15.40 3.96 -8.45
N GLY A 87 14.43 3.08 -8.59
CA GLY A 87 14.50 1.72 -8.07
C GLY A 87 13.15 1.03 -8.04
N MET A 88 13.18 -0.26 -7.73
CA MET A 88 11.96 -1.02 -7.46
C MET A 88 11.39 -0.62 -6.09
N VAL A 89 10.08 -0.71 -5.96
CA VAL A 89 9.35 -0.57 -4.69
C VAL A 89 8.66 -1.90 -4.38
N PRO A 90 8.50 -2.25 -3.09
CA PRO A 90 7.73 -3.43 -2.73
C PRO A 90 6.25 -3.20 -3.06
N PHE A 91 5.54 -4.28 -3.38
CA PHE A 91 4.07 -4.27 -3.45
C PHE A 91 3.52 -5.56 -2.83
N VAL A 92 2.28 -5.50 -2.36
CA VAL A 92 1.50 -6.70 -1.98
C VAL A 92 0.11 -6.61 -2.59
N LEU A 93 -0.34 -7.73 -3.18
CA LEU A 93 -1.70 -7.92 -3.69
C LEU A 93 -2.32 -9.09 -2.93
N ALA A 94 -3.52 -8.89 -2.38
CA ALA A 94 -4.25 -9.91 -1.64
C ALA A 94 -5.76 -9.85 -1.93
N GLY A 95 -6.50 -10.89 -1.56
CA GLY A 95 -7.95 -10.95 -1.68
C GLY A 95 -8.45 -11.89 -2.79
N SER A 96 -9.62 -11.58 -3.35
CA SER A 96 -10.36 -12.50 -4.22
C SER A 96 -9.56 -12.94 -5.45
N GLY A 97 -9.44 -14.26 -5.68
CA GLY A 97 -8.72 -14.82 -6.84
C GLY A 97 -7.19 -14.58 -6.84
N VAL A 98 -6.61 -14.21 -5.70
CA VAL A 98 -5.16 -14.07 -5.51
C VAL A 98 -4.66 -15.23 -4.66
N GLU A 99 -3.72 -16.01 -5.19
CA GLU A 99 -3.08 -17.09 -4.44
C GLU A 99 -2.13 -16.51 -3.39
N SER A 100 -2.22 -17.03 -2.16
CA SER A 100 -1.34 -16.60 -1.07
C SER A 100 0.09 -17.07 -1.29
N GLY A 101 1.05 -16.14 -1.13
CA GLY A 101 2.48 -16.43 -1.17
C GLY A 101 2.99 -17.10 0.12
N LYS A 102 4.29 -17.36 0.17
CA LYS A 102 4.97 -17.94 1.35
C LYS A 102 5.57 -16.90 2.30
N PHE A 103 5.40 -15.62 1.98
CA PHE A 103 6.05 -14.53 2.70
C PHE A 103 5.20 -14.09 3.89
N ALA A 104 5.87 -13.79 5.01
CA ALA A 104 5.22 -13.48 6.29
C ALA A 104 5.26 -12.00 6.66
N SER A 105 6.01 -11.17 5.92
CA SER A 105 6.14 -9.73 6.14
C SER A 105 6.11 -8.98 4.81
N TYR A 106 5.97 -7.66 4.90
CA TYR A 106 5.98 -6.74 3.78
C TYR A 106 7.09 -5.71 3.97
N ASP A 107 8.21 -5.94 3.27
CA ASP A 107 9.42 -5.12 3.32
C ASP A 107 10.25 -5.35 2.03
N GLU A 108 11.25 -4.51 1.80
CA GLU A 108 12.07 -4.56 0.59
C GLU A 108 12.84 -5.90 0.44
N ALA A 109 13.34 -6.46 1.54
CA ALA A 109 14.13 -7.70 1.49
C ALA A 109 13.26 -8.92 1.10
N VAL A 110 12.03 -8.96 1.60
CA VAL A 110 11.04 -9.97 1.20
C VAL A 110 10.59 -9.77 -0.25
N ALA A 111 10.37 -8.52 -0.67
CA ALA A 111 9.99 -8.22 -2.05
C ALA A 111 11.09 -8.64 -3.05
N ASP A 112 12.36 -8.42 -2.73
CA ASP A 112 13.50 -8.84 -3.56
C ASP A 112 13.61 -10.37 -3.71
N ALA A 113 13.12 -11.13 -2.74
CA ALA A 113 13.06 -12.59 -2.80
C ALA A 113 11.83 -13.13 -3.58
N SER A 114 10.90 -12.26 -3.96
CA SER A 114 9.68 -12.63 -4.68
C SER A 114 9.95 -12.93 -6.15
N PRO A 115 9.32 -13.97 -6.73
CA PRO A 115 9.36 -14.18 -8.18
C PRO A 115 8.47 -13.18 -8.94
N HIS A 116 7.64 -12.39 -8.24
CA HIS A 116 6.74 -11.42 -8.87
C HIS A 116 7.40 -10.05 -9.00
N VAL A 117 7.86 -9.74 -10.21
CA VAL A 117 8.55 -8.48 -10.54
C VAL A 117 7.87 -7.81 -11.72
N PHE A 118 7.56 -6.52 -11.57
CA PHE A 118 6.98 -5.69 -12.61
C PHE A 118 7.91 -4.51 -12.91
N ALA A 119 8.72 -4.61 -13.96
CA ALA A 119 9.62 -3.53 -14.36
C ALA A 119 8.86 -2.25 -14.77
N GLU A 120 7.61 -2.40 -15.21
CA GLU A 120 6.73 -1.31 -15.57
C GLU A 120 5.51 -1.32 -14.64
N GLY A 121 5.45 -0.36 -13.71
CA GLY A 121 4.42 -0.33 -12.67
C GLY A 121 2.97 -0.34 -13.18
N TRP A 122 2.71 0.23 -14.37
CA TRP A 122 1.37 0.24 -14.96
C TRP A 122 0.83 -1.17 -15.27
N LYS A 123 1.70 -2.17 -15.44
CA LYS A 123 1.29 -3.57 -15.65
C LYS A 123 0.68 -4.19 -14.39
N LEU A 124 0.95 -3.63 -13.20
CA LEU A 124 0.40 -4.12 -11.94
C LEU A 124 -1.12 -3.99 -11.90
N MET A 125 -1.69 -2.93 -12.48
CA MET A 125 -3.14 -2.72 -12.50
C MET A 125 -3.90 -3.80 -13.29
N GLN A 126 -3.29 -4.40 -14.31
CA GLN A 126 -3.88 -5.54 -15.01
C GLN A 126 -4.08 -6.71 -14.06
N ARG A 127 -3.16 -6.92 -13.10
CA ARG A 127 -3.30 -7.98 -12.10
C ARG A 127 -4.37 -7.68 -11.06
N VAL A 128 -4.57 -6.40 -10.73
CA VAL A 128 -5.63 -5.95 -9.80
C VAL A 128 -7.01 -6.16 -10.41
N LEU A 129 -7.21 -5.79 -11.67
CA LEU A 129 -8.53 -5.83 -12.32
C LEU A 129 -8.94 -7.24 -12.78
N GLY A 130 -7.98 -8.16 -12.94
CA GLY A 130 -8.22 -9.51 -13.46
C GLY A 130 -8.19 -9.55 -14.98
#